data_AF-A0AAN7D3S7-F1
#
_entry.id   AF-A0AAN7D3S7-F1
#
_cell.length_a   1.000
_cell.length_b   1.000
_cell.length_c   1.000
_cell.angle_alpha   90.00
_cell.angle_beta   90.00
_cell.angle_gamma   90.00
#
_symmetry.space_group_name_H-M   'P 1'
#
loop_
_entity.id
_entity.type
_entity.pdbx_description
1 polymer ?
#
loop_
_entity_poly.entity_id
_entity_poly.type
_entity_poly.pdbx_seq_one_letter_code
_entity_poly.pdbx_strand_id
1 'polypeptide(L)'
;MDDRHKTHLVDLIDEEPALVLDQMMDSLTAEFIDLEISKTALYNFVNKECKISLKRAHFHSVERNCLEKITARKEWVEKWMATDMDYMSNCVFIDEAAFHINMKRSIAWSKVGTRAVVKIPKTRAKTTTILGATCAFGVVNIKVRRPRVMPTSKKRKTVGSSGQAQTQSKGTVTGHYFNFISDTMDEMDKHPEIFKDNYLIMDNAPIHTNDDIKLLIESRGYRCVYLPPYSPELNPIEQFWSICKMILKDFISLPPRGKIYSINEGNYRYFDEPSKKYVDQVKQKYSARYVGSMVSDIHRTLLYGGIFGYPTDSKSKKGKLKILYEVFPMAFLIEQAGGKATTGTMDCLDLVPEHIHDRSGIWLGSKEDVENLEACYKA
;
A
#
# COMPACT_ATOMS: atom_id res chain seq x y z
N MET A 1 44.25 15.46 0.29
CA MET A 1 43.58 14.95 1.51
C MET A 1 44.33 13.71 1.97
N ASP A 2 44.36 13.49 3.27
CA ASP A 2 45.11 12.44 3.99
C ASP A 2 44.18 11.74 5.01
N ASP A 3 44.71 10.83 5.82
CA ASP A 3 43.93 10.08 6.80
C ASP A 3 43.27 10.95 7.87
N ARG A 4 43.82 12.13 8.21
CA ARG A 4 43.21 13.04 9.19
C ARG A 4 41.92 13.63 8.66
N HIS A 5 41.92 14.04 7.39
CA HIS A 5 40.73 14.54 6.70
C HIS A 5 39.66 13.44 6.57
N LYS A 6 40.09 12.19 6.38
CA LYS A 6 39.19 11.04 6.33
C LYS A 6 38.51 10.78 7.67
N THR A 7 39.28 10.73 8.76
CA THR A 7 38.73 10.52 10.11
C THR A 7 37.74 11.62 10.46
N HIS A 8 38.11 12.90 10.25
CA HIS A 8 37.21 14.04 10.49
C HIS A 8 35.88 13.91 9.75
N LEU A 9 35.93 13.61 8.45
CA LEU A 9 34.72 13.45 7.65
C LEU A 9 33.86 12.26 8.08
N VAL A 10 34.48 11.15 8.50
CA VAL A 10 33.75 9.97 8.98
C VAL A 10 33.03 10.30 10.29
N ASP A 11 33.74 10.88 11.26
CA ASP A 11 33.16 11.25 12.56
C ASP A 11 32.03 12.27 12.39
N LEU A 12 32.25 13.30 11.57
CA LEU A 12 31.25 14.32 11.25
C LEU A 12 29.99 13.73 10.60
N ILE A 13 30.14 12.76 9.68
CA ILE A 13 29.02 12.10 9.00
C ILE A 13 28.30 11.13 9.94
N ASP A 14 29.02 10.47 10.85
CA ASP A 14 28.42 9.58 11.85
C ASP A 14 27.57 10.36 12.88
N GLU A 15 27.98 11.58 13.22
CA GLU A 15 27.18 12.48 14.07
C GLU A 15 26.01 13.13 13.32
N GLU A 16 26.23 13.65 12.11
CA GLU A 16 25.22 14.32 11.29
C GLU A 16 25.14 13.73 9.86
N PRO A 17 24.47 12.58 9.68
CA PRO A 17 24.41 11.88 8.39
C PRO A 17 23.59 12.60 7.31
N ALA A 18 22.93 13.72 7.67
CA ALA A 18 22.12 14.54 6.78
C ALA A 18 22.90 15.69 6.12
N LEU A 19 24.20 15.82 6.41
CA LEU A 19 25.04 16.89 5.87
C LEU A 19 25.09 16.87 4.33
N VAL A 20 25.09 18.06 3.74
CA VAL A 20 25.39 18.24 2.32
C VAL A 20 26.89 18.50 2.11
N LEU A 21 27.39 18.25 0.89
CA LEU A 21 28.80 18.44 0.53
C LEU A 21 29.33 19.84 0.89
N ASP A 22 28.49 20.87 0.80
CA ASP A 22 28.87 22.25 1.12
C ASP A 22 29.18 22.40 2.61
N GLN A 23 28.37 21.81 3.48
CA GLN A 23 28.59 21.83 4.93
C GLN A 23 29.82 20.99 5.32
N MET A 24 30.04 19.86 4.64
CA MET A 24 31.27 19.06 4.82
C MET A 24 32.52 19.84 4.40
N MET A 25 32.42 20.63 3.33
CA MET A 25 33.50 21.48 2.84
C MET A 25 33.79 22.61 3.82
N ASP A 26 32.74 23.28 4.34
CA ASP A 26 32.86 24.34 5.33
C ASP A 26 33.49 23.82 6.64
N SER A 27 33.12 22.62 7.09
CA SER A 27 33.72 21.99 8.26
C SER A 27 35.20 21.66 8.05
N LEU A 28 35.55 21.10 6.88
CA LEU A 28 36.94 20.79 6.54
C LEU A 28 37.82 22.03 6.43
N THR A 29 37.34 23.11 5.81
CA THR A 29 38.13 24.35 5.66
C THR A 29 38.22 25.13 6.98
N ALA A 30 37.26 24.96 7.89
CA ALA A 30 37.34 25.51 9.24
C ALA A 30 38.41 24.80 10.10
N GLU A 31 38.56 23.48 9.96
CA GLU A 31 39.55 22.71 10.73
C GLU A 31 40.94 22.67 10.08
N PHE A 32 40.99 22.60 8.75
CA PHE A 32 42.21 22.52 7.96
C PHE A 32 42.34 23.76 7.07
N ILE A 33 42.86 24.85 7.65
CA ILE A 33 42.92 26.19 7.03
C ILE A 33 43.69 26.18 5.69
N ASP A 34 44.69 25.32 5.54
CA ASP A 34 45.51 25.22 4.32
C ASP A 34 44.90 24.30 3.23
N LEU A 35 43.70 23.76 3.46
CA LEU A 35 43.08 22.79 2.57
C LEU A 35 42.28 23.48 1.45
N GLU A 36 42.88 23.61 0.27
CA GLU A 36 42.16 24.02 -0.94
C GLU A 36 41.63 22.81 -1.72
N ILE A 37 40.32 22.60 -1.68
CA ILE A 37 39.66 21.46 -2.35
C ILE A 37 38.41 21.92 -3.11
N SER A 38 38.14 21.28 -4.25
CA SER A 38 36.89 21.46 -4.98
C SER A 38 35.79 20.53 -4.47
N LYS A 39 34.52 20.91 -4.63
CA LYS A 39 33.36 20.05 -4.29
C LYS A 39 33.42 18.67 -4.96
N THR A 40 33.90 18.60 -6.21
CA THR A 40 34.05 17.35 -6.95
C THR A 40 35.15 16.47 -6.35
N ALA A 41 36.27 17.08 -5.93
CA ALA A 41 37.35 16.36 -5.25
C ALA A 41 36.87 15.82 -3.89
N LEU A 42 36.11 16.62 -3.13
CA LEU A 42 35.50 16.21 -1.87
C LEU A 42 34.53 15.04 -2.07
N TYR A 43 33.61 15.14 -3.02
CA TYR A 43 32.67 14.05 -3.33
C TYR A 43 33.39 12.75 -3.68
N ASN A 44 34.43 12.82 -4.53
CA ASN A 44 35.20 11.64 -4.90
C ASN A 44 35.95 11.04 -3.71
N PHE A 45 36.50 11.88 -2.83
CA PHE A 45 37.19 11.44 -1.62
C PHE A 45 36.23 10.74 -0.65
N VAL A 46 35.08 11.34 -0.35
CA VAL A 46 34.04 10.74 0.51
C VAL A 46 33.59 9.39 -0.05
N ASN A 47 33.34 9.30 -1.36
CA ASN A 47 32.82 8.09 -1.98
C ASN A 47 33.88 6.99 -2.14
N LYS A 48 35.08 7.34 -2.60
CA LYS A 48 36.12 6.36 -2.95
C LYS A 48 37.05 6.03 -1.78
N GLU A 49 37.43 7.03 -0.98
CA GLU A 49 38.42 6.87 0.09
C GLU A 49 37.75 6.65 1.45
N CYS A 50 36.70 7.41 1.78
CA CYS A 50 35.90 7.18 2.99
C CYS A 50 34.91 6.01 2.84
N LYS A 51 34.66 5.54 1.60
CA LYS A 51 33.69 4.46 1.29
C LYS A 51 32.24 4.80 1.70
N ILE A 52 31.90 6.08 1.75
CA ILE A 52 30.57 6.57 2.14
C ILE A 52 29.76 6.88 0.88
N SER A 53 28.53 6.37 0.80
CA SER A 53 27.65 6.60 -0.35
C SER A 53 26.31 7.19 0.07
N LEU A 54 25.74 8.07 -0.76
CA LEU A 54 24.41 8.63 -0.55
C LEU A 54 23.35 7.51 -0.57
N LYS A 55 22.62 7.37 0.53
CA LYS A 55 21.49 6.46 0.67
C LYS A 55 20.21 7.23 0.93
N ARG A 56 19.08 6.55 0.76
CA ARG A 56 17.79 7.09 1.19
C ARG A 56 17.76 7.14 2.72
N ALA A 57 17.60 8.33 3.29
CA ALA A 57 17.49 8.49 4.73
C ALA A 57 16.22 7.82 5.27
N HIS A 58 16.38 7.08 6.37
CA HIS A 58 15.30 6.54 7.17
C HIS A 58 15.16 7.42 8.41
N PHE A 59 14.04 8.14 8.52
CA PHE A 59 13.79 9.03 9.64
C PHE A 59 13.22 8.22 10.82
N HIS A 60 13.84 8.36 11.98
CA HIS A 60 13.36 7.83 13.24
C HIS A 60 13.13 8.99 14.22
N SER A 61 12.18 8.84 15.14
CA SER A 61 12.05 9.78 16.24
C SER A 61 13.30 9.71 17.13
N VAL A 62 13.73 10.85 17.66
CA VAL A 62 14.86 10.93 18.60
C VAL A 62 14.62 10.02 19.81
N GLU A 63 13.36 9.91 20.25
CA GLU A 63 12.92 9.04 21.34
C GLU A 63 13.22 7.54 21.13
N ARG A 64 13.37 7.08 19.87
CA ARG A 64 13.63 5.66 19.58
C ARG A 64 14.97 5.18 20.17
N ASN A 65 15.99 6.04 20.11
CA ASN A 65 17.36 5.71 20.52
C ASN A 65 17.78 6.45 21.80
N CYS A 66 16.84 6.90 22.62
CA CYS A 66 17.22 7.39 23.95
C CYS A 66 17.78 6.22 24.79
N LEU A 67 18.67 6.55 25.74
CA LEU A 67 19.37 5.56 26.56
C LEU A 67 18.39 4.63 27.26
N GLU A 68 17.27 5.15 27.76
CA GLU A 68 16.22 4.36 28.40
C GLU A 68 15.64 3.27 27.49
N LYS A 69 15.34 3.58 26.21
CA LYS A 69 14.79 2.60 25.26
C LYS A 69 15.83 1.60 24.79
N ILE A 70 17.10 2.01 24.67
CA ILE A 70 18.20 1.09 24.36
C ILE A 70 18.38 0.09 25.51
N THR A 71 18.42 0.58 26.76
CA THR A 71 18.50 -0.26 27.95
C THR A 71 17.30 -1.20 28.05
N ALA A 72 16.07 -0.69 27.86
CA ALA A 72 14.87 -1.51 27.89
C ALA A 72 14.88 -2.62 26.82
N ARG A 73 15.40 -2.34 25.61
CA ARG A 73 15.60 -3.37 24.57
C ARG A 73 16.63 -4.41 25.00
N LYS A 74 17.76 -3.98 25.56
CA LYS A 74 18.82 -4.87 26.05
C LYS A 74 18.31 -5.80 27.14
N GLU A 75 17.70 -5.25 28.19
CA GLU A 75 17.14 -6.02 29.31
C GLU A 75 16.09 -7.01 28.85
N TRP A 76 15.26 -6.60 27.89
CA TRP A 76 14.27 -7.48 27.28
C TRP A 76 14.96 -8.64 26.55
N VAL A 77 15.97 -8.39 25.73
CA VAL A 77 16.69 -9.46 25.01
C VAL A 77 17.39 -10.40 25.99
N GLU A 78 18.05 -9.87 27.02
CA GLU A 78 18.72 -10.68 28.05
C GLU A 78 17.73 -11.57 28.80
N LYS A 79 16.56 -11.03 29.17
CA LYS A 79 15.48 -11.82 29.77
C LYS A 79 15.01 -12.95 28.86
N TRP A 80 14.98 -12.72 27.56
CA TRP A 80 14.49 -13.69 26.58
C TRP A 80 15.50 -14.79 26.29
N MET A 81 16.79 -14.44 26.24
CA MET A 81 17.87 -15.44 26.14
C MET A 81 17.87 -16.42 27.32
N ALA A 82 17.26 -16.05 28.45
CA ALA A 82 17.06 -16.92 29.60
C ALA A 82 15.81 -17.83 29.52
N THR A 83 15.03 -17.76 28.44
CA THR A 83 13.82 -18.57 28.21
C THR A 83 14.03 -19.60 27.09
N ASP A 84 13.07 -20.50 26.90
CA ASP A 84 12.99 -21.46 25.80
C ASP A 84 12.41 -20.85 24.50
N MET A 85 12.28 -19.52 24.43
CA MET A 85 11.65 -18.87 23.30
C MET A 85 12.52 -18.91 22.05
N ASP A 86 11.95 -19.41 20.97
CA ASP A 86 12.55 -19.51 19.65
C ASP A 86 11.55 -19.06 18.58
N TYR A 87 11.93 -17.98 17.90
CA TYR A 87 11.14 -17.33 16.85
C TYR A 87 10.76 -18.29 15.72
N MET A 88 11.56 -19.33 15.50
CA MET A 88 11.38 -20.29 14.42
C MET A 88 10.48 -21.47 14.78
N SER A 89 10.15 -21.69 16.06
CA SER A 89 9.42 -22.88 16.48
C SER A 89 8.22 -22.61 17.38
N ASN A 90 8.32 -21.71 18.37
CA ASN A 90 7.30 -21.56 19.41
C ASN A 90 6.76 -20.14 19.58
N CYS A 91 6.81 -19.32 18.52
CA CYS A 91 6.34 -17.93 18.54
C CYS A 91 5.23 -17.65 17.51
N VAL A 92 4.20 -16.92 17.96
CA VAL A 92 3.17 -16.31 17.11
C VAL A 92 3.21 -14.80 17.30
N PHE A 93 3.54 -14.08 16.24
CA PHE A 93 3.59 -12.62 16.20
C PHE A 93 2.24 -12.05 15.79
N ILE A 94 1.75 -11.07 16.54
CA ILE A 94 0.44 -10.46 16.34
C ILE A 94 0.59 -8.96 16.20
N ASP A 95 0.02 -8.40 15.13
CA ASP A 95 0.13 -6.98 14.84
C ASP A 95 -1.01 -6.48 13.94
N GLU A 96 -1.15 -5.16 13.85
CA GLU A 96 -2.08 -4.46 12.97
C GLU A 96 -1.39 -3.60 11.92
N ALA A 97 -1.82 -3.74 10.66
CA ALA A 97 -1.33 -2.91 9.57
C ALA A 97 -2.46 -2.13 8.89
N ALA A 98 -2.23 -0.83 8.74
CA ALA A 98 -3.07 0.06 7.95
C ALA A 98 -2.70 -0.02 6.45
N PHE A 99 -3.72 -0.18 5.61
CA PHE A 99 -3.65 -0.18 4.15
C PHE A 99 -4.56 0.90 3.56
N HIS A 100 -4.09 1.62 2.55
CA HIS A 100 -4.88 2.65 1.88
C HIS A 100 -4.65 2.63 0.36
N ILE A 101 -5.69 2.94 -0.41
CA ILE A 101 -5.65 2.91 -1.89
C ILE A 101 -4.59 3.86 -2.49
N ASN A 102 -4.20 4.90 -1.76
CA ASN A 102 -3.19 5.85 -2.21
C ASN A 102 -1.74 5.35 -1.98
N MET A 103 -1.54 4.11 -1.52
CA MET A 103 -0.20 3.53 -1.38
C MET A 103 0.46 3.43 -2.75
N LYS A 104 1.63 4.06 -2.93
CA LYS A 104 2.44 3.96 -4.14
C LYS A 104 3.86 3.51 -3.80
N ARG A 105 4.59 3.02 -4.80
CA ARG A 105 6.02 2.70 -4.68
C ARG A 105 6.79 3.98 -4.36
N SER A 106 7.81 3.85 -3.53
CA SER A 106 8.68 4.96 -3.14
C SER A 106 9.83 5.24 -4.12
N ILE A 107 9.87 4.49 -5.22
CA ILE A 107 10.90 4.59 -6.27
C ILE A 107 10.17 4.93 -7.56
N ALA A 108 10.70 5.91 -8.29
CA ALA A 108 10.17 6.37 -9.57
C ALA A 108 11.30 6.80 -10.50
N TRP A 109 11.06 6.72 -11.80
CA TRP A 109 12.02 7.12 -12.83
C TRP A 109 11.88 8.62 -13.16
N SER A 110 12.99 9.25 -13.50
CA SER A 110 13.04 10.61 -14.07
C SER A 110 14.21 10.75 -15.02
N LYS A 111 14.19 11.79 -15.87
CA LYS A 111 15.36 12.13 -16.69
C LYS A 111 16.53 12.51 -15.77
N VAL A 112 17.75 12.17 -16.18
CA VAL A 112 18.98 12.54 -15.45
C VAL A 112 18.99 14.06 -15.23
N GLY A 113 19.27 14.48 -13.99
CA GLY A 113 19.24 15.90 -13.59
C GLY A 113 17.86 16.46 -13.24
N THR A 114 16.80 15.65 -13.27
CA THR A 114 15.43 16.09 -12.93
C THR A 114 14.83 15.25 -11.81
N ARG A 115 14.00 15.87 -10.97
CA ARG A 115 13.32 15.19 -9.86
C ARG A 115 12.20 14.28 -10.38
N ALA A 116 12.18 13.02 -9.93
CA ALA A 116 11.03 12.15 -10.12
C ALA A 116 9.84 12.69 -9.31
N VAL A 117 8.80 13.18 -9.99
CA VAL A 117 7.59 13.72 -9.36
C VAL A 117 6.42 12.80 -9.65
N VAL A 118 5.88 12.16 -8.62
CA VAL A 118 4.65 11.36 -8.70
C VAL A 118 3.50 12.19 -8.13
N LYS A 119 2.49 12.51 -8.95
CA LYS A 119 1.28 13.21 -8.51
C LYS A 119 0.32 12.21 -7.86
N ILE A 120 -0.10 12.48 -6.63
CA ILE A 120 -1.04 11.64 -5.89
C ILE A 120 -2.37 12.40 -5.77
N PRO A 121 -3.51 11.80 -6.16
CA PRO A 121 -4.82 12.40 -5.91
C PRO A 121 -5.03 12.59 -4.40
N LYS A 122 -5.42 13.80 -3.97
CA LYS A 122 -5.84 14.07 -2.58
C LYS A 122 -7.25 13.53 -2.33
N THR A 123 -7.49 12.25 -2.58
CA THR A 123 -8.72 11.60 -2.12
C THR A 123 -8.55 11.24 -0.65
N ARG A 124 -9.57 11.53 0.20
CA ARG A 124 -9.67 10.95 1.56
C ARG A 124 -9.87 9.44 1.41
N ALA A 125 -8.79 8.71 1.14
CA ALA A 125 -8.80 7.27 1.04
C ALA A 125 -9.23 6.67 2.39
N LYS A 126 -10.23 5.78 2.36
CA LYS A 126 -10.58 5.00 3.55
C LYS A 126 -9.41 4.07 3.87
N THR A 127 -8.86 4.19 5.07
CA THR A 127 -7.88 3.23 5.60
C THR A 127 -8.60 1.95 5.97
N THR A 128 -8.10 0.82 5.45
CA THR A 128 -8.49 -0.52 5.88
C THR A 128 -7.40 -1.02 6.82
N THR A 129 -7.76 -1.44 8.02
CA THR A 129 -6.82 -2.05 8.96
C THR A 129 -6.94 -3.57 8.85
N ILE A 130 -5.82 -4.26 8.85
CA ILE A 130 -5.78 -5.73 8.88
C ILE A 130 -5.06 -6.13 10.17
N LEU A 131 -5.71 -7.00 10.93
CA LEU A 131 -5.09 -7.71 12.06
C LEU A 131 -4.52 -9.02 11.51
N GLY A 132 -3.28 -9.32 11.88
CA GLY A 132 -2.58 -10.52 11.45
C GLY A 132 -1.91 -11.22 12.62
N ALA A 133 -1.92 -12.55 12.57
CA ALA A 133 -1.17 -13.43 13.44
C ALA A 133 -0.34 -14.37 12.57
N THR A 134 0.98 -14.40 12.78
CA THR A 134 1.94 -15.13 11.93
C THR A 134 2.97 -15.86 12.77
N CYS A 135 3.42 -17.01 12.31
CA CYS A 135 4.51 -17.80 12.89
C CYS A 135 5.48 -18.22 11.78
N ALA A 136 6.55 -18.94 12.14
CA ALA A 136 7.54 -19.43 11.18
C ALA A 136 6.94 -20.36 10.09
N PHE A 137 5.84 -21.06 10.40
CA PHE A 137 5.15 -21.93 9.46
C PHE A 137 4.20 -21.18 8.51
N GLY A 138 3.85 -19.93 8.83
CA GLY A 138 2.99 -19.10 8.01
C GLY A 138 1.96 -18.30 8.78
N VAL A 139 0.85 -17.98 8.09
CA VAL A 139 -0.24 -17.19 8.65
C VAL A 139 -1.15 -18.08 9.50
N VAL A 140 -1.34 -17.70 10.76
CA VAL A 140 -2.26 -18.37 11.69
C VAL A 140 -3.68 -17.81 11.52
N ASN A 141 -3.82 -16.48 11.55
CA ASN A 141 -5.12 -15.82 11.38
C ASN A 141 -4.96 -14.43 10.75
N ILE A 142 -5.92 -14.03 9.92
CA ILE A 142 -6.01 -12.68 9.35
C ILE A 142 -7.45 -12.19 9.43
N LYS A 143 -7.64 -10.97 9.92
CA LYS A 143 -8.96 -10.33 10.00
C LYS A 143 -8.93 -8.92 9.43
N VAL A 144 -9.70 -8.72 8.36
CA VAL A 144 -9.84 -7.41 7.70
C VAL A 144 -10.89 -6.57 8.44
N ARG A 145 -10.48 -5.39 8.90
CA ARG A 145 -11.36 -4.39 9.49
C ARG A 145 -11.65 -3.28 8.47
N ARG A 146 -12.88 -3.29 7.97
CA ARG A 146 -13.43 -2.19 7.18
C ARG A 146 -14.06 -1.17 8.15
N PRO A 147 -13.81 0.15 7.99
CA PRO A 147 -14.51 1.16 8.77
C PRO A 147 -16.02 0.99 8.62
N ARG A 148 -16.77 0.88 9.73
CA ARG A 148 -18.23 0.84 9.69
C ARG A 148 -18.73 2.20 9.17
N VAL A 149 -19.39 2.19 8.01
CA VAL A 149 -20.23 3.31 7.59
C VAL A 149 -21.55 3.14 8.33
N MET A 150 -21.74 3.85 9.44
CA MET A 150 -23.08 3.92 10.03
C MET A 150 -24.00 4.68 9.07
N PRO A 151 -25.21 4.17 8.76
CA PRO A 151 -26.20 4.94 8.03
C PRO A 151 -26.49 6.21 8.81
N THR A 152 -26.49 7.35 8.13
CA THR A 152 -26.87 8.63 8.72
C THR A 152 -28.33 8.55 9.16
N SER A 153 -28.56 8.29 10.46
CA SER A 153 -29.88 8.54 11.04
C SER A 153 -30.14 10.04 10.91
N LYS A 154 -31.03 10.45 10.00
CA LYS A 154 -31.51 11.82 9.91
C LYS A 154 -32.20 12.20 11.23
N LYS A 155 -31.45 12.70 12.21
CA LYS A 155 -32.06 13.42 13.34
C LYS A 155 -32.60 14.73 12.79
N ARG A 156 -33.92 14.94 12.88
CA ARG A 156 -34.55 16.25 12.67
C ARG A 156 -33.82 17.28 13.54
N LYS A 157 -33.26 18.32 12.93
CA LYS A 157 -32.66 19.45 13.64
C LYS A 157 -33.77 20.24 14.34
N THR A 158 -33.79 20.25 15.66
CA THR A 158 -34.45 21.31 16.43
C THR A 158 -33.54 22.54 16.45
N VAL A 159 -34.13 23.71 16.22
CA VAL A 159 -33.43 25.00 16.15
C VAL A 159 -32.90 25.34 17.55
N GLY A 160 -31.58 25.44 17.72
CA GLY A 160 -30.96 26.00 18.93
C GLY A 160 -29.78 25.26 19.56
N SER A 161 -29.45 24.02 19.17
CA SER A 161 -28.29 23.32 19.78
C SER A 161 -27.01 23.48 18.95
N SER A 162 -25.98 24.06 19.56
CA SER A 162 -24.59 24.01 19.08
C SER A 162 -24.16 22.55 18.92
N GLY A 163 -24.02 22.11 17.67
CA GLY A 163 -23.73 20.72 17.35
C GLY A 163 -22.33 20.31 17.80
N GLN A 164 -22.26 19.47 18.84
CA GLN A 164 -21.07 18.65 19.06
C GLN A 164 -20.90 17.69 17.88
N ALA A 165 -19.73 17.73 17.26
CA ALA A 165 -19.35 16.84 16.18
C ALA A 165 -19.38 15.38 16.68
N GLN A 166 -20.23 14.54 16.06
CA GLN A 166 -20.25 13.11 16.33
C GLN A 166 -18.95 12.46 15.84
N THR A 167 -18.25 11.82 16.76
CA THR A 167 -16.98 11.11 16.55
C THR A 167 -17.19 9.83 15.75
N GLN A 168 -16.61 9.78 14.55
CA GLN A 168 -16.34 8.52 13.84
C GLN A 168 -15.48 7.63 14.75
N SER A 169 -15.80 6.35 14.94
CA SER A 169 -14.85 5.43 15.60
C SER A 169 -13.66 5.22 14.65
N LYS A 170 -12.59 5.98 14.86
CA LYS A 170 -11.32 5.82 14.15
C LYS A 170 -10.55 4.70 14.84
N GLY A 171 -10.23 3.63 14.10
CA GLY A 171 -9.27 2.61 14.53
C GLY A 171 -9.86 1.32 15.13
N THR A 172 -8.96 0.39 15.44
CA THR A 172 -9.25 -0.84 16.19
C THR A 172 -9.45 -0.46 17.65
N VAL A 173 -10.60 -0.83 18.24
CA VAL A 173 -10.81 -0.70 19.70
C VAL A 173 -10.37 -1.97 20.41
N THR A 174 -10.05 -1.89 21.70
CA THR A 174 -9.57 -3.03 22.51
C THR A 174 -10.45 -4.28 22.36
N GLY A 175 -11.78 -4.15 22.38
CA GLY A 175 -12.67 -5.31 22.19
C GLY A 175 -12.59 -5.96 20.78
N HIS A 176 -12.21 -5.20 19.76
CA HIS A 176 -11.99 -5.75 18.43
C HIS A 176 -10.71 -6.56 18.32
N TYR A 177 -9.68 -6.14 19.05
CA TYR A 177 -8.41 -6.83 19.16
C TYR A 177 -8.56 -8.08 20.04
N PHE A 178 -9.22 -7.96 21.19
CA PHE A 178 -9.55 -9.08 22.08
C PHE A 178 -10.23 -10.24 21.35
N ASN A 179 -11.27 -9.95 20.55
CA ASN A 179 -11.93 -10.99 19.77
C ASN A 179 -10.99 -11.62 18.73
N PHE A 180 -10.07 -10.86 18.15
CA PHE A 180 -9.09 -11.41 17.21
C PHE A 180 -8.08 -12.33 17.90
N ILE A 181 -7.63 -11.98 19.11
CA ILE A 181 -6.79 -12.85 19.94
C ILE A 181 -7.52 -14.14 20.27
N SER A 182 -8.78 -14.06 20.72
CA SER A 182 -9.62 -15.24 20.97
C SER A 182 -9.76 -16.12 19.73
N ASP A 183 -10.14 -15.53 18.58
CA ASP A 183 -10.29 -16.26 17.32
C ASP A 183 -8.96 -16.91 16.87
N THR A 184 -7.82 -16.27 17.16
CA THR A 184 -6.49 -16.79 16.83
C THR A 184 -6.15 -17.99 17.71
N MET A 185 -6.41 -17.92 19.02
CA MET A 185 -6.23 -19.06 19.91
C MET A 185 -7.18 -20.21 19.57
N ASP A 186 -8.42 -19.93 19.18
CA ASP A 186 -9.36 -20.96 18.71
C ASP A 186 -8.81 -21.72 17.48
N GLU A 187 -8.00 -21.07 16.63
CA GLU A 187 -7.32 -21.74 15.52
C GLU A 187 -6.09 -22.52 15.99
N MET A 188 -5.31 -21.95 16.91
CA MET A 188 -4.13 -22.60 17.49
C MET A 188 -4.51 -23.87 18.28
N ASP A 189 -5.63 -23.84 19.00
CA ASP A 189 -6.16 -24.95 19.80
C ASP A 189 -6.52 -26.18 18.94
N LYS A 190 -6.73 -26.00 17.62
CA LYS A 190 -6.96 -27.10 16.67
C LYS A 190 -5.67 -27.86 16.31
N HIS A 191 -4.52 -27.26 16.57
CA HIS A 191 -3.20 -27.75 16.20
C HIS A 191 -2.25 -27.80 17.42
N PRO A 192 -2.61 -28.53 18.48
CA PRO A 192 -1.83 -28.59 19.72
C PRO A 192 -0.42 -29.15 19.52
N GLU A 193 -0.20 -29.96 18.49
CA GLU A 193 1.12 -30.48 18.11
C GLU A 193 2.10 -29.40 17.65
N ILE A 194 1.59 -28.23 17.23
CA ILE A 194 2.38 -27.10 16.75
C ILE A 194 2.41 -25.97 17.78
N PHE A 195 1.27 -25.68 18.42
CA PHE A 195 1.10 -24.44 19.18
C PHE A 195 1.14 -24.57 20.69
N LYS A 196 1.17 -25.80 21.24
CA LYS A 196 1.17 -25.99 22.68
C LYS A 196 2.30 -25.21 23.37
N ASP A 197 1.94 -24.48 24.41
CA ASP A 197 2.84 -23.64 25.22
C ASP A 197 3.54 -22.50 24.43
N ASN A 198 3.07 -22.18 23.21
CA ASN A 198 3.66 -21.12 22.39
C ASN A 198 3.50 -19.72 23.01
N TYR A 199 4.41 -18.85 22.58
CA TYR A 199 4.44 -17.44 22.91
C TYR A 199 3.62 -16.62 21.92
N LEU A 200 2.68 -15.81 22.43
CA LEU A 200 2.00 -14.78 21.67
C LEU A 200 2.71 -13.45 21.91
N ILE A 201 3.34 -12.94 20.85
CA ILE A 201 4.18 -11.75 20.88
C ILE A 201 3.44 -10.60 20.22
N MET A 202 3.33 -9.48 20.93
CA MET A 202 2.66 -8.27 20.45
C MET A 202 3.42 -7.00 20.85
N ASP A 203 3.18 -5.89 20.15
CA ASP A 203 3.74 -4.60 20.55
C ASP A 203 3.08 -4.07 21.84
N ASN A 204 3.71 -3.07 22.47
CA ASN A 204 3.21 -2.47 23.71
C ASN A 204 2.22 -1.31 23.44
N ALA A 205 1.44 -1.37 22.37
CA ALA A 205 0.43 -0.36 22.08
C ALA A 205 -0.70 -0.39 23.13
N PRO A 206 -1.32 0.75 23.49
CA PRO A 206 -2.39 0.80 24.49
C PRO A 206 -3.60 -0.12 24.21
N ILE A 207 -3.81 -0.49 22.95
CA ILE A 207 -4.86 -1.42 22.53
C ILE A 207 -4.55 -2.88 22.87
N HIS A 208 -3.28 -3.20 23.11
CA HIS A 208 -2.78 -4.55 23.41
C HIS A 208 -2.57 -4.77 24.92
N THR A 209 -2.33 -3.71 25.68
CA THR A 209 -1.94 -3.78 27.11
C THR A 209 -3.11 -3.86 28.08
N ASN A 210 -4.28 -4.35 27.67
CA ASN A 210 -5.36 -4.60 28.61
C ASN A 210 -5.05 -5.88 29.40
N ASP A 211 -5.10 -5.82 30.73
CA ASP A 211 -4.87 -6.96 31.63
C ASP A 211 -5.71 -8.20 31.26
N ASP A 212 -6.91 -7.99 30.72
CA ASP A 212 -7.80 -9.05 30.24
C ASP A 212 -7.19 -9.89 29.10
N ILE A 213 -6.37 -9.28 28.23
CA ILE A 213 -5.74 -9.99 27.11
C ILE A 213 -4.70 -10.97 27.63
N LYS A 214 -3.86 -10.52 28.57
CA LYS A 214 -2.83 -11.37 29.18
C LYS A 214 -3.48 -12.54 29.92
N LEU A 215 -4.50 -12.25 30.74
CA LEU A 215 -5.25 -13.27 31.49
C LEU A 215 -5.91 -14.29 30.55
N LEU A 216 -6.48 -13.84 29.43
CA LEU A 216 -7.09 -14.73 28.44
C LEU A 216 -6.06 -15.70 27.84
N ILE A 217 -4.90 -15.18 27.41
CA ILE A 217 -3.83 -15.98 26.79
C ILE A 217 -3.29 -17.01 27.78
N GLU A 218 -2.97 -16.57 29.00
CA GLU A 218 -2.41 -17.45 30.04
C GLU A 218 -3.44 -18.50 30.51
N SER A 219 -4.73 -18.15 30.57
CA SER A 219 -5.80 -19.11 30.94
C SER A 219 -5.96 -20.27 29.95
N ARG A 220 -5.49 -20.11 28.70
CA ARG A 220 -5.49 -21.15 27.67
C ARG A 220 -4.17 -21.92 27.58
N GLY A 221 -3.21 -21.64 28.46
CA GLY A 221 -1.91 -22.32 28.50
C GLY A 221 -0.86 -21.73 27.56
N TYR A 222 -1.13 -20.58 26.93
CA TYR A 222 -0.15 -19.85 26.13
C TYR A 222 0.60 -18.81 26.96
N ARG A 223 1.73 -18.32 26.43
CA ARG A 223 2.56 -17.32 27.13
C ARG A 223 2.41 -15.96 26.46
N CYS A 224 1.95 -14.96 27.19
CA CYS A 224 1.76 -13.60 26.66
C CYS A 224 3.03 -12.76 26.80
N VAL A 225 3.40 -12.08 25.72
CA VAL A 225 4.69 -11.42 25.64
C VAL A 225 4.60 -10.09 24.89
N TYR A 226 5.10 -9.02 25.52
CA TYR A 226 5.09 -7.67 24.96
C TYR A 226 6.50 -7.24 24.54
N LEU A 227 6.61 -6.68 23.34
CA LEU A 227 7.84 -6.09 22.82
C LEU A 227 8.13 -4.74 23.49
N PRO A 228 9.41 -4.34 23.62
CA PRO A 228 9.77 -3.03 24.12
C PRO A 228 9.26 -1.92 23.17
N PRO A 229 8.91 -0.74 23.68
CA PRO A 229 8.42 0.37 22.84
C PRO A 229 9.39 0.70 21.70
N TYR A 230 8.85 1.07 20.54
CA TYR A 230 9.61 1.46 19.35
C TYR A 230 10.61 0.41 18.81
N SER A 231 10.29 -0.88 18.97
CA SER A 231 11.19 -1.99 18.60
C SER A 231 10.65 -2.89 17.47
N PRO A 232 10.27 -2.34 16.29
CA PRO A 232 9.75 -3.14 15.18
C PRO A 232 10.78 -4.14 14.63
N GLU A 233 12.08 -3.93 14.86
CA GLU A 233 13.13 -4.88 14.47
C GLU A 233 13.02 -6.24 15.17
N LEU A 234 12.36 -6.28 16.34
CA LEU A 234 12.12 -7.49 17.11
C LEU A 234 10.81 -8.19 16.71
N ASN A 235 10.05 -7.62 15.76
CA ASN A 235 8.74 -8.08 15.34
C ASN A 235 8.73 -8.53 13.86
N PRO A 236 8.95 -9.82 13.54
CA PRO A 236 9.00 -10.34 12.18
C PRO A 236 7.75 -10.06 11.33
N ILE A 237 6.58 -9.92 11.93
CA ILE A 237 5.33 -9.62 11.19
C ILE A 237 5.41 -8.27 10.45
N GLU A 238 6.26 -7.35 10.88
CA GLU A 238 6.52 -6.09 10.17
C GLU A 238 7.12 -6.34 8.77
N GLN A 239 7.96 -7.37 8.64
CA GLN A 239 8.49 -7.77 7.33
C GLN A 239 7.39 -8.37 6.45
N PHE A 240 6.51 -9.20 7.03
CA PHE A 240 5.33 -9.72 6.35
C PHE A 240 4.46 -8.57 5.81
N TRP A 241 4.17 -7.56 6.64
CA TRP A 241 3.41 -6.39 6.20
C TRP A 241 4.12 -5.58 5.12
N SER A 242 5.44 -5.46 5.18
CA SER A 242 6.23 -4.80 4.14
C SER A 242 6.02 -5.48 2.77
N ILE A 243 6.07 -6.81 2.74
CA ILE A 243 5.81 -7.61 1.53
C ILE A 243 4.38 -7.43 1.05
N CYS A 244 3.37 -7.56 1.94
CA CYS A 244 1.98 -7.36 1.57
C CYS A 244 1.73 -5.96 0.99
N LYS A 245 2.30 -4.91 1.61
CA LYS A 245 2.19 -3.53 1.13
C LYS A 245 2.91 -3.35 -0.21
N MET A 246 4.03 -4.03 -0.44
CA MET A 246 4.74 -4.01 -1.72
C MET A 246 3.86 -4.60 -2.82
N ILE A 247 3.36 -5.82 -2.62
CA ILE A 247 2.45 -6.49 -3.56
C ILE A 247 1.25 -5.57 -3.84
N LEU A 248 0.60 -5.07 -2.79
CA LEU A 248 -0.56 -4.20 -2.95
C LEU A 248 -0.25 -2.93 -3.76
N LYS A 249 0.93 -2.32 -3.58
CA LYS A 249 1.36 -1.15 -4.38
C LYS A 249 1.50 -1.48 -5.87
N ASP A 250 1.88 -2.71 -6.21
CA ASP A 250 1.95 -3.18 -7.59
C ASP A 250 0.54 -3.46 -8.15
N PHE A 251 -0.38 -3.99 -7.32
CA PHE A 251 -1.75 -4.32 -7.74
C PHE A 251 -2.71 -3.11 -7.83
N ILE A 252 -2.54 -2.06 -7.01
CA ILE A 252 -3.48 -0.92 -6.99
C ILE A 252 -3.30 0.00 -8.20
N SER A 253 -2.20 -0.08 -8.95
CA SER A 253 -1.96 0.83 -10.07
C SER A 253 -2.08 0.11 -11.39
N LEU A 254 -3.18 0.35 -12.09
CA LEU A 254 -3.35 -0.08 -13.46
C LEU A 254 -2.25 0.57 -14.33
N PRO A 255 -1.52 -0.18 -15.18
CA PRO A 255 -0.48 0.39 -16.04
C PRO A 255 -1.03 1.48 -16.96
N PRO A 256 -0.32 2.61 -17.20
CA PRO A 256 -0.83 3.70 -18.01
C PRO A 256 -1.13 3.29 -19.47
N ARG A 257 -0.43 2.26 -19.97
CA ARG A 257 -0.62 1.61 -21.28
C ARG A 257 -0.34 0.11 -21.17
N GLY A 258 -1.06 -0.73 -21.90
CA GLY A 258 -0.78 -2.17 -22.04
C GLY A 258 -0.46 -2.61 -23.46
N LYS A 259 -0.48 -3.94 -23.66
CA LYS A 259 -0.27 -4.60 -24.96
C LYS A 259 -1.39 -5.59 -25.31
N ILE A 260 -2.51 -5.51 -24.61
CA ILE A 260 -3.65 -6.42 -24.74
C ILE A 260 -4.89 -5.59 -25.04
N TYR A 261 -5.69 -6.03 -26.01
CA TYR A 261 -7.05 -5.53 -26.18
C TYR A 261 -8.03 -6.69 -26.07
N SER A 262 -9.18 -6.41 -25.45
CA SER A 262 -10.18 -7.40 -25.09
C SER A 262 -11.55 -6.96 -25.55
N ILE A 263 -12.00 -7.49 -26.68
CA ILE A 263 -13.30 -7.19 -27.26
C ILE A 263 -13.82 -8.39 -28.06
N ASN A 264 -15.14 -8.56 -28.12
CA ASN A 264 -15.75 -9.59 -28.95
C ASN A 264 -15.80 -9.16 -30.42
N GLU A 265 -14.76 -9.51 -31.18
CA GLU A 265 -14.68 -9.22 -32.61
C GLU A 265 -15.73 -9.95 -33.48
N GLY A 266 -16.41 -10.97 -32.96
CA GLY A 266 -17.56 -11.55 -33.65
C GLY A 266 -18.68 -10.52 -33.92
N ASN A 267 -18.68 -9.40 -33.18
CA ASN A 267 -19.60 -8.28 -33.37
C ASN A 267 -19.01 -7.12 -34.20
N TYR A 268 -17.80 -7.25 -34.74
CA TYR A 268 -17.07 -6.16 -35.41
C TYR A 268 -17.89 -5.44 -36.49
N ARG A 269 -18.65 -6.19 -37.30
CA ARG A 269 -19.56 -5.63 -38.34
C ARG A 269 -20.64 -4.70 -37.81
N TYR A 270 -20.96 -4.78 -36.51
CA TYR A 270 -22.00 -3.99 -35.86
C TYR A 270 -21.45 -2.81 -35.06
N PHE A 271 -20.12 -2.71 -34.91
CA PHE A 271 -19.48 -1.59 -34.23
C PHE A 271 -19.67 -0.30 -35.01
N ASP A 272 -19.65 0.82 -34.30
CA ASP A 272 -19.56 2.14 -34.88
C ASP A 272 -18.16 2.41 -35.47
N GLU A 273 -18.06 3.38 -36.37
CA GLU A 273 -16.81 3.68 -37.07
C GLU A 273 -15.64 4.06 -36.15
N PRO A 274 -15.83 4.86 -35.06
CA PRO A 274 -14.76 5.12 -34.09
C PRO A 274 -14.21 3.85 -33.44
N SER A 275 -15.09 2.92 -33.03
CA SER A 275 -14.67 1.65 -32.44
C SER A 275 -13.90 0.79 -33.44
N LYS A 276 -14.37 0.68 -34.69
CA LYS A 276 -13.66 -0.07 -35.75
C LYS A 276 -12.26 0.49 -35.98
N LYS A 277 -12.18 1.82 -36.15
CA LYS A 277 -10.92 2.55 -36.35
C LYS A 277 -9.92 2.26 -35.21
N TYR A 278 -10.37 2.31 -33.96
CA TYR A 278 -9.51 2.00 -32.83
C TYR A 278 -9.09 0.52 -32.80
N VAL A 279 -10.03 -0.41 -32.99
CA VAL A 279 -9.74 -1.85 -33.03
C VAL A 279 -8.70 -2.17 -34.11
N ASP A 280 -8.81 -1.58 -35.30
CA ASP A 280 -7.85 -1.79 -36.39
C ASP A 280 -6.46 -1.21 -36.08
N GLN A 281 -6.39 -0.09 -35.36
CA GLN A 281 -5.11 0.46 -34.90
C GLN A 281 -4.43 -0.45 -33.88
N VAL A 282 -5.16 -0.92 -32.86
CA VAL A 282 -4.55 -1.75 -31.79
C VAL A 282 -4.23 -3.16 -32.28
N LYS A 283 -4.99 -3.72 -33.23
CA LYS A 283 -4.73 -5.02 -33.87
C LYS A 283 -3.32 -5.17 -34.41
N GLN A 284 -2.72 -4.09 -34.91
CA GLN A 284 -1.37 -4.13 -35.48
C GLN A 284 -0.26 -4.26 -34.43
N LYS A 285 -0.55 -3.94 -33.16
CA LYS A 285 0.47 -3.78 -32.11
C LYS A 285 0.19 -4.59 -30.83
N TYR A 286 -1.05 -5.01 -30.60
CA TYR A 286 -1.54 -5.58 -29.34
C TYR A 286 -2.02 -7.02 -29.56
N SER A 287 -1.94 -7.84 -28.52
CA SER A 287 -2.50 -9.19 -28.52
C SER A 287 -3.99 -9.19 -28.19
N ALA A 288 -4.80 -9.87 -28.99
CA ALA A 288 -6.22 -10.09 -28.69
C ALA A 288 -6.37 -11.11 -27.56
N ARG A 289 -7.13 -10.78 -26.52
CA ARG A 289 -7.55 -11.73 -25.47
C ARG A 289 -8.98 -11.43 -25.08
N TYR A 290 -9.89 -12.38 -25.24
CA TYR A 290 -11.28 -12.22 -24.85
C TYR A 290 -11.79 -13.52 -24.24
N VAL A 291 -12.03 -13.52 -22.93
CA VAL A 291 -12.52 -14.70 -22.19
C VAL A 291 -14.04 -14.82 -22.36
N GLY A 292 -14.74 -13.70 -22.52
CA GLY A 292 -16.21 -13.66 -22.58
C GLY A 292 -16.87 -13.50 -21.22
N SER A 293 -16.07 -13.38 -20.16
CA SER A 293 -16.49 -13.00 -18.82
C SER A 293 -15.92 -11.61 -18.51
N MET A 294 -16.81 -10.62 -18.37
CA MET A 294 -16.43 -9.23 -18.09
C MET A 294 -15.50 -9.13 -16.88
N VAL A 295 -15.81 -9.86 -15.80
CA VAL A 295 -14.99 -9.87 -14.58
C VAL A 295 -13.58 -10.39 -14.85
N SER A 296 -13.45 -11.49 -15.57
CA SER A 296 -12.15 -12.10 -15.88
C SER A 296 -11.31 -11.24 -16.83
N ASP A 297 -11.96 -10.64 -17.83
CA ASP A 297 -11.29 -9.75 -18.78
C ASP A 297 -10.82 -8.46 -18.11
N ILE A 298 -11.64 -7.85 -17.24
CA ILE A 298 -11.29 -6.64 -16.49
C ILE A 298 -10.22 -6.92 -15.44
N HIS A 299 -10.27 -8.06 -14.76
CA HIS A 299 -9.22 -8.48 -13.84
C HIS A 299 -7.87 -8.58 -14.55
N ARG A 300 -7.83 -9.17 -15.75
CA ARG A 300 -6.62 -9.21 -16.58
C ARG A 300 -6.16 -7.80 -16.98
N THR A 301 -7.08 -6.92 -17.38
CA THR A 301 -6.77 -5.52 -17.73
C THR A 301 -6.21 -4.74 -16.53
N LEU A 302 -6.70 -4.99 -15.31
CA LEU A 302 -6.15 -4.38 -14.09
C LEU A 302 -4.69 -4.79 -13.86
N LEU A 303 -4.35 -6.06 -14.10
CA LEU A 303 -3.01 -6.59 -13.83
C LEU A 303 -1.99 -6.22 -14.92
N TYR A 304 -2.37 -6.38 -16.19
CA TYR A 304 -1.43 -6.27 -17.31
C TYR A 304 -1.56 -4.96 -18.10
N GLY A 305 -2.56 -4.14 -17.77
CA GLY A 305 -2.92 -2.98 -18.57
C GLY A 305 -3.55 -3.39 -19.91
N GLY A 306 -3.82 -2.38 -20.72
CA GLY A 306 -4.50 -2.52 -22.01
C GLY A 306 -5.93 -2.05 -21.91
N ILE A 307 -6.78 -2.53 -22.81
CA ILE A 307 -8.17 -2.06 -22.90
C ILE A 307 -9.16 -3.22 -23.03
N PHE A 308 -10.28 -3.07 -22.35
CA PHE A 308 -11.47 -3.90 -22.53
C PHE A 308 -12.58 -3.06 -23.17
N GLY A 309 -13.25 -3.65 -24.16
CA GLY A 309 -14.33 -3.02 -24.89
C GLY A 309 -15.57 -3.90 -24.94
N TYR A 310 -16.69 -3.29 -24.58
CA TYR A 310 -18.04 -3.78 -24.89
C TYR A 310 -18.85 -2.58 -25.42
N PRO A 311 -18.53 -2.09 -26.64
CA PRO A 311 -19.16 -0.89 -27.19
C PRO A 311 -20.66 -1.07 -27.41
N THR A 312 -21.36 0.05 -27.58
CA THR A 312 -22.68 0.02 -28.22
C THR A 312 -22.53 -0.48 -29.65
N ASP A 313 -23.54 -1.18 -30.15
CA ASP A 313 -23.52 -1.71 -31.51
C ASP A 313 -24.87 -1.45 -32.19
N SER A 314 -24.93 -1.62 -33.51
CA SER A 314 -26.16 -1.38 -34.28
C SER A 314 -27.34 -2.25 -33.86
N LYS A 315 -27.08 -3.40 -33.21
CA LYS A 315 -28.12 -4.27 -32.61
C LYS A 315 -28.57 -3.80 -31.23
N SER A 316 -27.70 -3.11 -30.51
CA SER A 316 -27.84 -2.75 -29.10
C SER A 316 -27.44 -1.29 -28.96
N LYS A 317 -28.31 -0.39 -29.44
CA LYS A 317 -28.02 1.06 -29.49
C LYS A 317 -27.73 1.67 -28.12
N LYS A 318 -28.32 1.11 -27.05
CA LYS A 318 -28.03 1.47 -25.65
C LYS A 318 -26.98 0.54 -25.01
N GLY A 319 -26.30 -0.32 -25.76
CA GLY A 319 -25.38 -1.33 -25.23
C GLY A 319 -26.08 -2.51 -24.56
N LYS A 320 -25.29 -3.47 -24.05
CA LYS A 320 -25.79 -4.72 -23.47
C LYS A 320 -25.62 -4.82 -21.95
N LEU A 321 -24.68 -4.06 -21.38
CA LEU A 321 -24.32 -4.16 -19.97
C LEU A 321 -25.18 -3.22 -19.14
N LYS A 322 -25.70 -3.70 -18.00
CA LYS A 322 -26.52 -2.93 -17.08
C LYS A 322 -25.67 -1.90 -16.32
N ILE A 323 -26.14 -0.66 -16.30
CA ILE A 323 -25.39 0.48 -15.76
C ILE A 323 -25.07 0.29 -14.28
N LEU A 324 -26.09 -0.01 -13.46
CA LEU A 324 -25.99 0.02 -12.00
C LEU A 324 -25.07 -1.06 -11.40
N TYR A 325 -24.98 -2.23 -12.01
CA TYR A 325 -24.32 -3.40 -11.42
C TYR A 325 -23.28 -4.09 -12.32
N GLU A 326 -23.09 -3.61 -13.55
CA GLU A 326 -21.99 -4.06 -14.42
C GLU A 326 -21.07 -2.88 -14.76
N VAL A 327 -21.62 -1.77 -15.26
CA VAL A 327 -20.83 -0.60 -15.70
C VAL A 327 -20.24 0.15 -14.51
N PHE A 328 -21.07 0.65 -13.59
CA PHE A 328 -20.61 1.48 -12.47
C PHE A 328 -19.59 0.77 -11.56
N PRO A 329 -19.79 -0.50 -11.13
CA PRO A 329 -18.82 -1.15 -10.26
C PRO A 329 -17.45 -1.29 -10.94
N MET A 330 -17.44 -1.63 -12.23
CA MET A 330 -16.21 -1.87 -12.98
C MET A 330 -15.50 -0.57 -13.36
N ALA A 331 -16.26 0.45 -13.78
CA ALA A 331 -15.73 1.79 -14.03
C ALA A 331 -15.09 2.37 -12.77
N PHE A 332 -15.78 2.25 -11.62
CA PHE A 332 -15.24 2.70 -10.34
C PHE A 332 -13.93 2.01 -9.99
N LEU A 333 -13.86 0.68 -10.10
CA LEU A 333 -12.63 -0.07 -9.82
C LEU A 333 -11.47 0.36 -10.72
N ILE A 334 -11.72 0.54 -12.02
CA ILE A 334 -10.70 0.96 -12.99
C ILE A 334 -10.20 2.38 -12.71
N GLU A 335 -11.10 3.32 -12.45
CA GLU A 335 -10.73 4.70 -12.14
C GLU A 335 -9.99 4.80 -10.79
N GLN A 336 -10.42 4.03 -9.77
CA GLN A 336 -9.68 3.94 -8.51
C GLN A 336 -8.28 3.35 -8.69
N ALA A 337 -8.10 2.47 -9.68
CA ALA A 337 -6.80 1.93 -10.05
C ALA A 337 -5.95 2.88 -10.92
N GLY A 338 -6.45 4.08 -11.26
CA GLY A 338 -5.77 5.07 -12.09
C GLY A 338 -5.96 4.89 -13.61
N GLY A 339 -6.85 3.98 -14.01
CA GLY A 339 -7.30 3.84 -15.40
C GLY A 339 -8.42 4.82 -15.74
N LYS A 340 -9.09 4.58 -16.87
CA LYS A 340 -10.26 5.34 -17.32
C LYS A 340 -11.38 4.41 -17.79
N ALA A 341 -12.62 4.83 -17.62
CA ALA A 341 -13.80 4.14 -18.14
C ALA A 341 -14.74 5.12 -18.87
N THR A 342 -15.02 4.87 -20.13
CA THR A 342 -15.78 5.75 -21.03
C THR A 342 -16.80 4.95 -21.84
N THR A 343 -17.88 5.60 -22.24
CA THR A 343 -18.81 5.06 -23.24
C THR A 343 -18.31 5.29 -24.67
N GLY A 344 -17.22 6.04 -24.83
CA GLY A 344 -16.69 6.57 -26.09
C GLY A 344 -16.87 8.10 -26.16
N THR A 345 -18.01 8.60 -25.69
CA THR A 345 -18.36 10.03 -25.74
C THR A 345 -18.50 10.69 -24.36
N MET A 346 -18.71 9.90 -23.30
CA MET A 346 -18.82 10.39 -21.92
C MET A 346 -18.22 9.40 -20.91
N ASP A 347 -17.75 9.91 -19.79
CA ASP A 347 -17.22 9.11 -18.68
C ASP A 347 -18.34 8.24 -18.08
N CYS A 348 -18.01 6.97 -17.78
CA CYS A 348 -19.02 6.00 -17.37
C CYS A 348 -19.68 6.34 -16.03
N LEU A 349 -18.94 6.98 -15.11
CA LEU A 349 -19.47 7.35 -13.79
C LEU A 349 -20.36 8.61 -13.82
N ASP A 350 -20.39 9.33 -14.94
CA ASP A 350 -21.27 10.49 -15.15
C ASP A 350 -22.61 10.13 -15.81
N LEU A 351 -22.83 8.85 -16.13
CA LEU A 351 -24.11 8.38 -16.66
C LEU A 351 -25.22 8.58 -15.62
N VAL A 352 -26.36 9.12 -16.05
CA VAL A 352 -27.58 9.25 -15.25
C VAL A 352 -28.62 8.24 -15.78
N PRO A 353 -28.79 7.06 -15.16
CA PRO A 353 -29.79 6.10 -15.59
C PRO A 353 -31.20 6.60 -15.25
N GLU A 354 -32.13 6.47 -16.20
CA GLU A 354 -33.56 6.76 -16.03
C GLU A 354 -34.28 5.58 -15.34
N HIS A 355 -33.79 4.36 -15.58
CA HIS A 355 -34.34 3.12 -15.03
C HIS A 355 -33.28 2.19 -14.46
N ILE A 356 -33.68 1.35 -13.50
CA ILE A 356 -32.79 0.39 -12.80
C ILE A 356 -32.15 -0.68 -13.70
N HIS A 357 -32.65 -0.84 -14.93
CA HIS A 357 -32.17 -1.83 -15.90
C HIS A 357 -31.63 -1.18 -17.17
N ASP A 358 -31.36 0.12 -17.12
CA ASP A 358 -30.70 0.80 -18.22
C ASP A 358 -29.34 0.19 -18.52
N ARG A 359 -29.00 0.24 -19.80
CA ARG A 359 -27.80 -0.36 -20.35
C ARG A 359 -26.90 0.72 -20.92
N SER A 360 -25.62 0.40 -20.99
CA SER A 360 -24.63 1.20 -21.70
C SER A 360 -23.61 0.32 -22.41
N GLY A 361 -22.94 0.88 -23.40
CA GLY A 361 -21.63 0.41 -23.83
C GLY A 361 -20.57 0.84 -22.82
N ILE A 362 -19.42 0.17 -22.83
CA ILE A 362 -18.29 0.49 -21.96
C ILE A 362 -16.97 0.21 -22.66
N TRP A 363 -16.02 1.10 -22.44
CA TRP A 363 -14.62 0.93 -22.72
C TRP A 363 -13.87 1.28 -21.44
N LEU A 364 -12.95 0.42 -21.01
CA LEU A 364 -12.17 0.68 -19.81
C LEU A 364 -10.80 0.04 -19.85
N GLY A 365 -9.87 0.64 -19.10
CA GLY A 365 -8.54 0.09 -18.92
C GLY A 365 -7.49 1.17 -18.71
N SER A 366 -6.32 0.92 -19.27
CA SER A 366 -5.18 1.83 -19.31
C SER A 366 -5.57 3.20 -19.81
N LYS A 367 -5.23 4.22 -19.02
CA LYS A 367 -5.60 5.60 -19.27
C LYS A 367 -5.22 6.04 -20.69
N GLU A 368 -3.97 5.78 -21.10
CA GLU A 368 -3.51 6.17 -22.45
C GLU A 368 -4.21 5.37 -23.55
N ASP A 369 -4.56 4.10 -23.31
CA ASP A 369 -5.26 3.28 -24.29
C ASP A 369 -6.70 3.77 -24.49
N VAL A 370 -7.38 4.17 -23.41
CA VAL A 370 -8.73 4.75 -23.45
C VAL A 370 -8.72 6.16 -24.04
N GLU A 371 -7.71 6.98 -23.75
CA GLU A 371 -7.56 8.32 -24.38
C GLU A 371 -7.33 8.22 -25.90
N ASN A 372 -6.56 7.21 -26.36
CA ASN A 372 -6.40 6.93 -27.79
C ASN A 372 -7.72 6.53 -28.46
N LEU A 373 -8.56 5.77 -27.76
CA LEU A 373 -9.92 5.44 -28.23
C LEU A 373 -10.79 6.70 -28.32
N GLU A 374 -10.82 7.53 -27.28
CA GLU A 374 -11.61 8.77 -27.28
C GLU A 374 -11.18 9.74 -28.40
N ALA A 375 -9.90 9.75 -28.76
CA ALA A 375 -9.43 10.50 -29.92
C ALA A 375 -10.07 10.02 -31.25
N CYS A 376 -10.45 8.74 -31.35
CA CYS A 376 -11.20 8.23 -32.50
C CYS A 376 -12.66 8.68 -32.51
N TYR A 377 -13.24 9.03 -31.35
CA TYR A 377 -14.60 9.57 -31.22
C TYR A 377 -14.68 11.09 -31.43
N LYS A 378 -13.55 11.79 -31.33
CA LYS A 378 -13.45 13.26 -31.52
C LYS A 378 -13.04 13.67 -32.95
N ALA A 379 -12.60 12.71 -33.76
CA ALA A 379 -12.14 12.89 -35.14
C ALA A 379 -13.25 12.53 -36.11
#